data_AF-A0AA35RLT5-F1
#
_entry.id   AF-A0AA35RLT5-F1
#
_cell.length_a   1.000
_cell.length_b   1.000
_cell.length_c   1.000
_cell.angle_alpha   90.00
_cell.angle_beta   90.00
_cell.angle_gamma   90.00
#
_symmetry.space_group_name_H-M   'P 1'
#
loop_
_entity.id
_entity.type
_entity.pdbx_description
1 polymer ?
#
loop_
_entity_poly.entity_id
_entity_poly.type
_entity_poly.pdbx_seq_one_letter_code
_entity_poly.pdbx_strand_id
1 'polypeptide(L)'
;MPLSSSTLVRHFYSSFTRDLIGRFTLPLVTGVETKSTYKCEECPDEPVTTETETSYQVSCFIAQDVKYMYTAMRKGMEGTVKKKSAVLGRDADFKKTSPLSRLPGYLTVQFVRFSVGVAPDSGETVARKILKDVKYTMKLDMYEFCTTELQQKLSPMRTKFKEQEEKKMAQKAKLIAEGKLLGPKLAGAAAIAKKDENVEYEPFQFEDDVGSNNSGYYELAAVLTHKGRSSSSGPTSWVALKNGEWAKLDETRLLRTEDQY
;
A
#
# COMPACT_ATOMS: atom_id res chain seq x y z
N MET A 1 -7.92 60.88 10.29
CA MET A 1 -7.08 59.77 9.77
C MET A 1 -7.29 58.56 10.66
N PRO A 2 -7.82 57.47 10.09
CA PRO A 2 -7.12 56.19 10.11
C PRO A 2 -6.95 55.63 8.68
N LEU A 3 -5.84 54.95 8.46
CA LEU A 3 -5.41 54.35 7.18
C LEU A 3 -5.96 52.93 7.01
N SER A 4 -6.43 52.63 5.78
CA SER A 4 -6.16 51.43 4.94
C SER A 4 -6.46 50.03 5.52
N SER A 5 -7.11 49.05 4.88
CA SER A 5 -7.31 48.73 3.46
C SER A 5 -8.47 47.73 3.32
N SER A 6 -9.07 47.71 2.13
CA SER A 6 -10.24 46.94 1.71
C SER A 6 -9.95 45.51 1.24
N THR A 7 -10.97 44.65 1.37
CA THR A 7 -11.46 43.62 0.41
C THR A 7 -10.59 42.40 0.00
N LEU A 8 -10.87 41.26 0.64
CA LEU A 8 -11.53 40.04 0.09
C LEU A 8 -11.05 39.44 -1.26
N VAL A 9 -10.38 38.27 -1.20
CA VAL A 9 -10.54 37.18 -2.19
C VAL A 9 -10.51 35.82 -1.46
N ARG A 10 -11.60 35.48 -0.78
CA ARG A 10 -12.07 34.09 -0.69
C ARG A 10 -12.83 33.84 -1.99
N HIS A 11 -12.16 33.37 -3.04
CA HIS A 11 -12.86 32.92 -4.24
C HIS A 11 -13.11 31.41 -4.16
N PHE A 12 -14.40 31.08 -4.09
CA PHE A 12 -15.08 29.95 -4.73
C PHE A 12 -14.34 28.59 -4.71
N TYR A 13 -14.79 27.62 -3.94
CA TYR A 13 -16.06 26.96 -4.21
C TYR A 13 -16.84 26.64 -2.92
N SER A 14 -17.86 27.45 -2.68
CA SER A 14 -19.08 27.02 -1.99
C SER A 14 -19.77 25.97 -2.86
N SER A 15 -20.28 24.91 -2.24
CA SER A 15 -21.20 23.93 -2.84
C SER A 15 -20.72 23.16 -4.09
N PHE A 16 -19.49 22.63 -4.10
CA PHE A 16 -19.17 21.47 -4.95
C PHE A 16 -19.53 20.22 -4.15
N THR A 17 -20.58 19.52 -4.57
CA THR A 17 -21.18 18.41 -3.83
C THR A 17 -20.12 17.42 -3.34
N ARG A 18 -20.20 17.02 -2.07
CA ARG A 18 -19.40 15.92 -1.48
C ARG A 18 -19.39 14.67 -2.40
N ASP A 19 -20.46 14.49 -3.17
CA ASP A 19 -20.62 13.44 -4.17
C ASP A 19 -19.73 13.58 -5.43
N LEU A 20 -19.45 14.79 -5.92
CA LEU A 20 -18.57 14.98 -7.08
C LEU A 20 -17.09 14.87 -6.68
N ILE A 21 -16.72 15.40 -5.52
CA ILE A 21 -15.36 15.27 -4.97
C ILE A 21 -15.09 13.78 -4.71
N GLY A 22 -16.01 13.05 -4.07
CA GLY A 22 -15.84 11.60 -3.87
C GLY A 22 -15.72 10.79 -5.16
N ARG A 23 -16.50 11.13 -6.21
CA ARG A 23 -16.47 10.40 -7.49
C ARG A 23 -15.21 10.62 -8.32
N PHE A 24 -14.59 11.80 -8.26
CA PHE A 24 -13.38 12.10 -9.05
C PHE A 24 -12.07 11.99 -8.24
N THR A 25 -12.08 12.28 -6.93
CA THR A 25 -10.84 12.25 -6.12
C THR A 25 -10.49 10.87 -5.61
N LEU A 26 -11.48 10.03 -5.26
CA LEU A 26 -11.20 8.68 -4.74
C LEU A 26 -10.39 7.85 -5.74
N PRO A 27 -10.74 7.82 -7.04
CA PRO A 27 -9.93 7.10 -8.03
C PRO A 27 -8.53 7.67 -8.20
N LEU A 28 -8.35 8.98 -8.05
CA LEU A 28 -7.03 9.63 -8.14
C LEU A 28 -6.13 9.24 -6.96
N VAL A 29 -6.68 9.15 -5.75
CA VAL A 29 -5.91 8.92 -4.51
C VAL A 29 -5.78 7.45 -4.11
N THR A 30 -6.58 6.54 -4.69
CA THR A 30 -6.50 5.08 -4.43
C THR A 30 -6.24 4.24 -5.67
N GLY A 31 -6.34 4.83 -6.87
CA GLY A 31 -6.12 4.13 -8.14
C GLY A 31 -4.66 3.75 -8.35
N VAL A 32 -4.45 2.45 -8.53
CA VAL A 32 -3.19 1.82 -8.89
C VAL A 32 -3.22 1.54 -10.38
N GLU A 33 -2.20 1.95 -11.12
CA GLU A 33 -2.07 1.58 -12.54
C GLU A 33 -0.98 0.53 -12.71
N THR A 34 -1.26 -0.46 -13.54
CA THR A 34 -0.34 -1.55 -13.90
C THR A 34 -0.13 -1.55 -15.40
N LYS A 35 1.12 -1.76 -15.83
CA LYS A 35 1.49 -1.91 -17.25
C LYS A 35 1.87 -3.36 -17.49
N SER A 36 0.88 -4.17 -17.86
CA SER A 36 1.03 -5.60 -18.09
C SER A 36 1.73 -5.88 -19.41
N THR A 37 2.73 -6.76 -19.41
CA THR A 37 3.41 -7.25 -20.61
C THR A 37 3.17 -8.75 -20.77
N TYR A 38 2.86 -9.20 -21.99
CA TYR A 38 2.66 -10.61 -22.32
C TYR A 38 3.78 -11.08 -23.24
N LYS A 39 4.54 -12.07 -22.79
CA LYS A 39 5.61 -12.71 -23.57
C LYS A 39 5.26 -14.18 -23.79
N CYS A 40 5.31 -14.64 -25.04
CA CYS A 40 5.14 -16.06 -25.34
C CYS A 40 6.35 -16.83 -24.80
N GLU A 41 6.13 -17.92 -24.05
CA GLU A 41 7.26 -18.75 -23.57
C GLU A 41 7.85 -19.64 -24.67
N GLU A 42 7.03 -20.02 -25.66
CA GLU A 42 7.43 -20.91 -26.76
C GLU A 42 8.06 -20.17 -27.95
N CYS A 43 7.78 -18.86 -28.10
CA CYS A 43 8.30 -18.06 -29.20
C CYS A 43 8.76 -16.67 -28.70
N PRO A 44 10.03 -16.53 -28.29
CA PRO A 44 10.57 -15.26 -27.79
C PRO A 44 10.59 -14.13 -28.84
N ASP A 45 10.55 -14.47 -30.13
CA ASP A 45 10.58 -13.54 -31.25
C ASP A 45 9.21 -12.90 -31.55
N GLU A 46 8.12 -13.40 -30.94
CA GLU A 46 6.80 -12.79 -31.06
C GLU A 46 6.78 -11.41 -30.34
N PRO A 47 6.21 -10.35 -30.96
CA PRO A 47 6.19 -9.03 -30.36
C PRO A 47 5.44 -9.04 -29.02
N VAL A 48 6.03 -8.39 -28.02
CA VAL A 48 5.47 -8.29 -26.66
C VAL A 48 4.24 -7.39 -26.67
N THR A 49 3.08 -7.93 -26.33
CA THR A 49 1.87 -7.13 -26.17
C THR A 49 1.88 -6.43 -24.81
N THR A 50 1.53 -5.15 -24.79
CA THR A 50 1.41 -4.36 -23.57
C THR A 50 -0.02 -3.87 -23.35
N GLU A 51 -0.53 -3.99 -22.13
CA GLU A 51 -1.86 -3.53 -21.73
C GLU A 51 -1.75 -2.74 -20.43
N THR A 52 -2.45 -1.61 -20.33
CA THR A 52 -2.52 -0.82 -19.10
C THR A 52 -3.86 -1.06 -18.42
N GLU A 53 -3.84 -1.35 -17.12
CA GLU A 53 -5.04 -1.62 -16.32
C GLU A 53 -4.99 -0.84 -15.00
N THR A 54 -6.11 -0.23 -14.65
CA THR A 54 -6.29 0.47 -13.37
C THR A 54 -7.07 -0.41 -12.39
N SER A 55 -6.53 -0.61 -11.21
CA SER A 55 -7.19 -1.30 -10.10
C SER A 55 -7.19 -0.44 -8.83
N TYR A 56 -8.00 -0.81 -7.85
CA TYR A 56 -8.12 -0.06 -6.59
C TYR A 56 -7.58 -0.84 -5.39
N GLN A 57 -7.00 -2.02 -5.62
CA GLN A 57 -6.47 -2.92 -4.61
C GLN A 57 -5.34 -3.75 -5.21
N VAL A 58 -4.25 -3.93 -4.46
CA VAL A 58 -3.18 -4.86 -4.82
C VAL A 58 -3.47 -6.22 -4.19
N SER A 59 -3.72 -7.21 -5.04
CA SER A 59 -4.04 -8.57 -4.60
C SER A 59 -2.80 -9.34 -4.15
N CYS A 60 -2.83 -9.83 -2.91
CA CYS A 60 -1.84 -10.72 -2.32
C CYS A 60 -2.36 -12.16 -2.35
N PHE A 61 -1.83 -12.99 -3.24
CA PHE A 61 -2.19 -14.41 -3.31
C PHE A 61 -1.33 -15.23 -2.34
N ILE A 62 -1.98 -15.90 -1.39
CA ILE A 62 -1.31 -16.64 -0.32
C ILE A 62 -1.24 -18.11 -0.69
N ALA A 63 -0.15 -18.52 -1.33
CA ALA A 63 0.14 -19.92 -1.61
C ALA A 63 0.87 -20.62 -0.45
N GLN A 64 1.02 -21.95 -0.55
CA GLN A 64 1.65 -22.79 0.47
C GLN A 64 3.12 -22.45 0.75
N ASP A 65 3.82 -21.79 -0.17
CA ASP A 65 5.22 -21.37 -0.04
C ASP A 65 5.39 -19.90 0.41
N VAL A 66 4.32 -19.10 0.39
CA VAL A 66 4.35 -17.67 0.73
C VAL A 66 4.34 -17.41 2.24
N LYS A 67 5.44 -16.95 2.84
CA LYS A 67 5.50 -16.57 4.28
C LYS A 67 5.42 -15.05 4.52
N TYR A 68 5.79 -14.26 3.52
CA TYR A 68 5.87 -12.81 3.61
C TYR A 68 4.94 -12.16 2.58
N MET A 69 4.37 -11.00 2.94
CA MET A 69 3.49 -10.23 2.07
C MET A 69 4.16 -9.86 0.73
N TYR A 70 5.44 -9.48 0.74
CA TYR A 70 6.20 -9.16 -0.48
C TYR A 70 6.19 -10.29 -1.51
N THR A 71 6.38 -11.53 -1.05
CA THR A 71 6.33 -12.71 -1.92
C THR A 71 4.91 -12.94 -2.46
N ALA A 72 3.89 -12.66 -1.65
CA ALA A 72 2.48 -12.76 -2.06
C ALA A 72 2.13 -11.77 -3.16
N MET A 73 2.59 -10.52 -3.03
CA MET A 73 2.39 -9.46 -4.03
C MET A 73 3.10 -9.79 -5.34
N ARG A 74 4.37 -10.26 -5.26
CA ARG A 74 5.13 -10.66 -6.45
C ARG A 74 4.40 -11.72 -7.26
N LYS A 75 3.87 -12.74 -6.59
CA LYS A 75 3.06 -13.79 -7.22
C LYS A 75 1.75 -13.29 -7.82
N GLY A 76 1.20 -12.18 -7.33
CA GLY A 76 0.00 -11.57 -7.93
C GLY A 76 0.28 -10.79 -9.19
N MET A 77 1.53 -10.32 -9.38
CA MET A 77 1.94 -9.56 -10.57
C MET A 77 2.37 -10.44 -11.73
N GLU A 78 2.81 -11.66 -11.44
CA GLU A 78 3.22 -12.67 -12.41
C GLU A 78 2.10 -13.71 -12.59
N GLY A 79 1.81 -14.06 -13.83
CA GLY A 79 0.84 -15.12 -14.13
C GLY A 79 1.06 -15.70 -15.51
N THR A 80 0.46 -16.86 -15.76
CA THR A 80 0.45 -17.48 -17.08
C THR A 80 -0.95 -17.43 -17.63
N VAL A 81 -1.10 -16.97 -18.87
CA VAL A 81 -2.38 -16.86 -19.56
C VAL A 81 -2.29 -17.62 -20.87
N LYS A 82 -3.26 -18.49 -21.14
CA LYS A 82 -3.40 -19.14 -22.44
C LYS A 82 -4.01 -18.15 -23.42
N LYS A 83 -3.25 -17.80 -24.44
CA LYS A 83 -3.72 -16.98 -25.57
C LYS A 83 -3.39 -17.71 -26.86
N LYS A 84 -4.20 -17.50 -27.89
CA LYS A 84 -3.91 -17.99 -29.24
C LYS A 84 -2.75 -17.17 -29.81
N SER A 85 -1.62 -17.81 -30.07
CA SER A 85 -0.47 -17.14 -30.70
C SER A 85 -0.75 -16.90 -32.17
N ALA A 86 -0.42 -15.69 -32.65
CA ALA A 86 -0.58 -15.34 -34.07
C ALA A 86 0.48 -16.06 -34.93
N VAL A 87 1.65 -16.33 -34.35
CA VAL A 87 2.79 -16.97 -35.03
C VAL A 87 2.63 -18.49 -35.07
N LEU A 88 2.23 -19.12 -33.95
CA LEU A 88 2.11 -20.58 -33.86
C LEU A 88 0.75 -21.11 -34.33
N GLY A 89 -0.26 -20.23 -34.47
CA GLY A 89 -1.61 -20.61 -34.90
C GLY A 89 -2.40 -21.48 -33.92
N ARG A 90 -1.86 -21.71 -32.72
CA ARG A 90 -2.43 -22.54 -31.64
C ARG A 90 -2.42 -21.79 -30.31
N ASP A 91 -3.13 -22.33 -29.32
CA ASP A 91 -3.04 -21.83 -27.95
C ASP A 91 -1.66 -22.12 -27.38
N ALA A 92 -1.02 -21.08 -26.87
CA ALA A 92 0.28 -21.14 -26.23
C ALA A 92 0.22 -20.44 -24.86
N ASP A 93 1.14 -20.80 -23.99
CA ASP A 93 1.27 -20.19 -22.67
C ASP A 93 2.05 -18.85 -22.78
N PHE A 94 1.39 -17.76 -22.38
CA PHE A 94 1.99 -16.44 -22.30
C PHE A 94 2.27 -16.07 -20.84
N LYS A 95 3.50 -15.67 -20.56
CA LYS A 95 3.89 -15.10 -19.28
C LYS A 95 3.44 -13.64 -19.21
N LYS A 96 2.49 -13.36 -18.33
CA LYS A 96 2.03 -12.02 -17.95
C LYS A 96 2.91 -11.51 -16.81
N THR A 97 3.45 -10.31 -16.94
CA THR A 97 4.12 -9.58 -15.87
C THR A 97 3.51 -8.20 -15.76
N SER A 98 3.05 -7.83 -14.56
CA SER A 98 2.21 -6.65 -14.34
C SER A 98 2.83 -5.68 -13.33
N PRO A 99 3.96 -5.02 -13.67
CA PRO A 99 4.57 -4.01 -12.82
C PRO A 99 3.66 -2.77 -12.67
N LEU A 100 3.82 -2.07 -11.56
CA LEU A 100 3.07 -0.86 -11.22
C LEU A 100 3.62 0.34 -12.01
N SER A 101 2.77 1.00 -12.79
CA SER A 101 3.11 2.23 -13.52
C SER A 101 2.75 3.49 -12.76
N ARG A 102 1.76 3.43 -11.85
CA ARG A 102 1.36 4.54 -10.98
C ARG A 102 1.05 4.03 -9.58
N LEU A 103 1.54 4.76 -8.58
CA LEU A 103 1.31 4.48 -7.17
C LEU A 103 0.37 5.52 -6.56
N PRO A 104 -0.74 5.14 -5.90
CA PRO A 104 -1.66 6.06 -5.25
C PRO A 104 -1.13 6.58 -3.91
N GLY A 105 -1.62 7.71 -3.43
CA GLY A 105 -1.33 8.22 -2.09
C GLY A 105 -1.77 7.26 -0.98
N TYR A 106 -2.90 6.56 -1.17
CA TYR A 106 -3.39 5.52 -0.28
C TYR A 106 -3.43 4.18 -0.99
N LEU A 107 -2.60 3.24 -0.53
CA LEU A 107 -2.53 1.89 -1.08
C LEU A 107 -3.31 0.90 -0.22
N THR A 108 -4.21 0.17 -0.86
CA THR A 108 -5.00 -0.92 -0.28
C THR A 108 -4.44 -2.27 -0.73
N VAL A 109 -4.05 -3.10 0.23
CA VAL A 109 -3.53 -4.44 -0.04
C VAL A 109 -4.56 -5.48 0.38
N GLN A 110 -5.03 -6.27 -0.59
CA GLN A 110 -6.05 -7.29 -0.36
C GLN A 110 -5.41 -8.66 -0.17
N PHE A 111 -5.51 -9.23 1.03
CA PHE A 111 -5.09 -10.61 1.28
C PHE A 111 -6.17 -11.58 0.79
N VAL A 112 -5.92 -12.24 -0.34
CA VAL A 112 -6.84 -13.20 -0.95
C VAL A 112 -6.77 -14.52 -0.16
N ARG A 113 -7.42 -14.54 1.00
CA ARG A 113 -7.43 -15.65 1.96
C ARG A 113 -8.54 -16.66 1.74
N PHE A 114 -9.59 -16.30 1.00
CA PHE A 114 -10.72 -17.19 0.77
C PHE A 114 -10.55 -17.88 -0.57
N SER A 115 -10.46 -19.19 -0.56
CA SER A 115 -10.48 -20.02 -1.77
C SER A 115 -11.70 -20.91 -1.74
N VAL A 116 -12.33 -21.05 -2.90
CA VAL A 116 -13.42 -21.99 -3.11
C VAL A 116 -12.80 -23.32 -3.52
N GLY A 117 -13.13 -24.39 -2.81
CA GLY A 117 -12.61 -25.72 -3.09
C GLY A 117 -13.66 -26.81 -2.89
N VAL A 118 -13.41 -27.98 -3.45
CA VAL A 118 -14.30 -29.13 -3.31
C VAL A 118 -13.98 -29.88 -2.02
N ALA A 119 -15.01 -30.16 -1.22
CA ALA A 119 -14.91 -31.01 -0.05
C ALA A 119 -14.57 -32.46 -0.48
N PRO A 120 -13.49 -33.06 0.04
CA PRO A 120 -13.12 -34.43 -0.32
C PRO A 120 -14.20 -35.44 0.06
N ASP A 121 -15.00 -35.14 1.09
CA ASP A 121 -15.97 -36.08 1.66
C ASP A 121 -17.36 -36.01 0.98
N SER A 122 -17.80 -34.81 0.54
CA SER A 122 -19.15 -34.60 0.02
C SER A 122 -19.23 -34.18 -1.45
N GLY A 123 -18.09 -33.84 -2.07
CA GLY A 123 -18.08 -33.26 -3.42
C GLY A 123 -18.68 -31.84 -3.49
N GLU A 124 -19.09 -31.28 -2.36
CA GLU A 124 -19.71 -29.95 -2.30
C GLU A 124 -18.66 -28.86 -2.41
N THR A 125 -19.05 -27.74 -3.01
CA THR A 125 -18.22 -26.55 -3.13
C THR A 125 -18.26 -25.78 -1.81
N VAL A 126 -17.16 -25.79 -1.07
CA VAL A 126 -17.04 -25.15 0.25
C VAL A 126 -15.99 -24.05 0.21
N ALA A 127 -16.34 -22.87 0.73
CA ALA A 127 -15.39 -21.79 0.94
C ALA A 127 -14.44 -22.14 2.09
N ARG A 128 -13.13 -22.11 1.82
CA ARG A 128 -12.08 -22.36 2.81
C ARG A 128 -11.27 -21.10 3.03
N LYS A 129 -10.97 -20.83 4.30
CA LYS A 129 -10.10 -19.74 4.70
C LYS A 129 -8.67 -20.25 4.91
N ILE A 130 -7.73 -19.63 4.22
CA ILE A 130 -6.30 -19.84 4.38
C ILE A 130 -5.87 -19.18 5.70
N LEU A 131 -5.69 -20.01 6.73
CA LEU A 131 -5.27 -19.58 8.08
C LEU A 131 -3.74 -19.49 8.24
N LYS A 132 -3.01 -19.45 7.12
CA LYS A 132 -1.56 -19.34 7.11
C LYS A 132 -1.12 -17.99 7.68
N ASP A 133 -0.10 -18.01 8.54
CA ASP A 133 0.56 -16.80 9.01
C ASP A 133 1.37 -16.18 7.87
N VAL A 134 1.10 -14.91 7.58
CA VAL A 134 1.80 -14.13 6.56
C VAL A 134 2.28 -12.85 7.23
N LYS A 135 3.59 -12.70 7.31
CA LYS A 135 4.21 -11.54 7.94
C LYS A 135 4.11 -10.32 7.01
N TYR A 136 3.74 -9.19 7.58
CA TYR A 136 3.72 -7.87 6.94
C TYR A 136 4.43 -6.85 7.84
N THR A 137 4.87 -5.74 7.26
CA THR A 137 5.67 -4.71 7.93
C THR A 137 4.86 -3.42 8.09
N MET A 138 5.17 -2.62 9.12
CA MET A 138 4.53 -1.31 9.33
C MET A 138 4.92 -0.29 8.26
N LYS A 139 6.17 -0.37 7.77
CA LYS A 139 6.65 0.37 6.60
C LYS A 139 6.67 -0.56 5.40
N LEU A 140 6.04 -0.15 4.31
CA LEU A 140 5.97 -0.89 3.06
C LEU A 140 6.73 -0.14 1.96
N ASP A 141 7.54 -0.86 1.21
CA ASP A 141 8.33 -0.34 0.09
C ASP A 141 7.83 -0.99 -1.20
N MET A 142 7.31 -0.17 -2.12
CA MET A 142 6.76 -0.65 -3.39
C MET A 142 7.72 -0.51 -4.57
N TYR A 143 8.94 -0.02 -4.35
CA TYR A 143 9.88 0.32 -5.43
C TYR A 143 10.21 -0.86 -6.34
N GLU A 144 10.47 -2.04 -5.77
CA GLU A 144 10.79 -3.24 -6.56
C GLU A 144 9.66 -3.73 -7.47
N PHE A 145 8.42 -3.31 -7.20
CA PHE A 145 7.25 -3.72 -7.96
C PHE A 145 6.86 -2.72 -9.07
N CYS A 146 7.56 -1.59 -9.15
CA CYS A 146 7.28 -0.52 -10.09
C CYS A 146 7.97 -0.75 -11.44
N THR A 147 7.46 -0.13 -12.51
CA THR A 147 8.16 -0.03 -13.80
C THR A 147 9.47 0.73 -13.65
N THR A 148 10.43 0.48 -14.55
CA THR A 148 11.72 1.21 -14.57
C THR A 148 11.52 2.72 -14.72
N GLU A 149 10.54 3.13 -15.53
CA GLU A 149 10.12 4.53 -15.70
C GLU A 149 9.68 5.15 -14.36
N LEU A 150 8.82 4.46 -13.61
CA LEU A 150 8.35 4.95 -12.31
C LEU A 150 9.46 4.91 -11.26
N GLN A 151 10.31 3.87 -11.23
CA GLN A 151 11.45 3.80 -10.32
C GLN A 151 12.39 5.01 -10.47
N GLN A 152 12.63 5.46 -11.70
CA GLN A 152 13.42 6.67 -11.95
C GLN A 152 12.75 7.92 -11.38
N LYS A 153 11.42 8.05 -11.53
CA LYS A 153 10.65 9.17 -10.93
C LYS A 153 10.67 9.15 -9.39
N LEU A 154 10.66 7.97 -8.76
CA LEU A 154 10.67 7.82 -7.30
C LEU A 154 12.06 8.04 -6.67
N SER A 155 13.13 7.79 -7.42
CA SER A 155 14.51 7.80 -6.92
C SER A 155 14.93 9.11 -6.22
N PRO A 156 14.63 10.32 -6.74
CA PRO A 156 15.03 11.58 -6.09
C PRO A 156 14.46 11.75 -4.68
N MET A 157 13.17 11.47 -4.50
CA MET A 157 12.54 11.54 -3.19
C MET A 157 13.07 10.46 -2.25
N ARG A 158 13.30 9.25 -2.74
CA ARG A 158 13.88 8.16 -1.94
C ARG A 158 15.26 8.48 -1.41
N THR A 159 16.11 9.11 -2.22
CA THR A 159 17.43 9.59 -1.77
C THR A 159 17.29 10.64 -0.66
N LYS A 160 16.37 11.61 -0.80
CA LYS A 160 16.07 12.58 0.27
C LYS A 160 15.62 11.91 1.56
N PHE A 161 14.68 10.95 1.49
CA PHE A 161 14.23 10.19 2.67
C PHE A 161 15.36 9.41 3.33
N LYS A 162 16.24 8.79 2.53
CA LYS A 162 17.40 8.07 3.05
C LYS A 162 18.36 8.99 3.81
N GLU A 163 18.70 10.15 3.24
CA GLU A 163 19.55 11.14 3.92
C GLU A 163 18.92 11.65 5.22
N GLN A 164 17.60 11.88 5.25
CA GLN A 164 16.90 12.31 6.45
C GLN A 164 16.91 11.22 7.54
N GLU A 165 16.68 9.96 7.20
CA GLU A 165 16.75 8.85 8.16
C GLU A 165 18.18 8.65 8.67
N GLU A 166 19.21 8.79 7.83
CA GLU A 166 20.63 8.74 8.23
C GLU A 166 20.98 9.89 9.19
N LYS A 167 20.53 11.12 8.91
CA LYS A 167 20.70 12.27 9.81
C LYS A 167 20.02 12.03 11.17
N LYS A 168 18.79 11.51 11.18
CA LYS A 168 18.06 11.16 12.42
C LYS A 168 18.77 10.06 13.19
N MET A 169 19.28 9.03 12.51
CA MET A 169 20.06 7.95 13.12
C MET A 169 21.36 8.47 13.75
N ALA A 170 22.10 9.33 13.05
CA ALA A 170 23.31 9.95 13.58
C ALA A 170 23.03 10.83 14.81
N GLN A 171 21.93 11.60 14.80
CA GLN A 171 21.49 12.38 15.96
C GLN A 171 21.12 11.47 17.15
N LYS A 172 20.34 10.40 16.92
CA LYS A 172 20.02 9.41 17.96
C LYS A 172 21.28 8.78 18.54
N ALA A 173 22.24 8.41 17.70
CA ALA A 173 23.52 7.84 18.14
C ALA A 173 24.32 8.83 19.01
N LYS A 174 24.36 10.12 18.65
CA LYS A 174 24.98 11.18 19.47
C LYS A 174 24.29 11.32 20.83
N LEU A 175 22.96 11.35 20.87
CA LEU A 175 22.21 11.46 22.12
C LEU A 175 22.38 10.23 23.04
N ILE A 176 22.52 9.04 22.45
CA ILE A 176 22.87 7.81 23.19
C ILE A 176 24.29 7.91 23.76
N ALA A 177 25.26 8.39 22.96
CA ALA A 177 26.64 8.59 23.40
C ALA A 177 26.76 9.65 24.51
N GLU A 178 25.92 10.68 24.50
CA GLU A 178 25.80 11.70 25.55
C GLU A 178 25.02 11.21 26.79
N GLY A 179 24.56 9.96 26.82
CA GLY A 179 23.82 9.39 27.96
C GLY A 179 22.40 9.93 28.15
N LYS A 180 21.87 10.72 27.20
CA LYS A 180 20.51 11.29 27.23
C LYS A 180 19.43 10.30 26.78
N LEU A 181 19.81 9.15 26.22
CA LEU A 181 18.92 8.08 25.75
C LEU A 181 19.43 6.72 26.24
N LEU A 182 18.59 5.98 26.98
CA LEU A 182 18.92 4.68 27.58
C LEU A 182 18.86 3.53 26.56
N GLY A 183 19.92 3.38 25.76
CA GLY A 183 20.22 2.18 24.96
C GLY A 183 19.19 1.73 23.91
N PRO A 184 19.54 0.78 23.02
CA PRO A 184 18.67 0.36 21.91
C PRO A 184 17.47 -0.51 22.30
N LYS A 185 17.29 -0.89 23.58
CA LYS A 185 16.26 -1.84 24.03
C LYS A 185 15.15 -1.29 24.95
N LEU A 186 15.08 0.02 25.21
CA LEU A 186 14.03 0.62 26.05
C LEU A 186 13.44 1.93 25.50
N ALA A 187 13.41 2.11 24.18
CA ALA A 187 12.78 3.27 23.55
C ALA A 187 11.50 2.87 22.79
N GLY A 188 10.51 2.39 23.53
CA GLY A 188 9.12 2.36 23.05
C GLY A 188 8.59 3.79 22.97
N ALA A 189 8.44 4.30 21.75
CA ALA A 189 7.59 5.41 21.29
C ALA A 189 7.62 6.81 21.98
N ALA A 190 7.93 6.95 23.26
CA ALA A 190 7.61 8.17 24.03
C ALA A 190 8.74 9.23 24.11
N ALA A 191 10.02 8.85 24.00
CA ALA A 191 11.12 9.78 24.28
C ALA A 191 11.47 10.74 23.13
N ILE A 192 10.93 10.54 21.92
CA ILE A 192 11.12 11.43 20.75
C ILE A 192 9.75 11.98 20.28
N ALA A 193 8.75 11.97 21.16
CA ALA A 193 7.48 12.66 20.96
C ALA A 193 7.47 14.02 21.69
N LYS A 194 8.63 14.70 21.79
CA LYS A 194 8.58 16.16 21.87
C LYS A 194 8.08 16.63 20.51
N LYS A 195 6.78 16.85 20.47
CA LYS A 195 6.01 17.53 19.43
C LYS A 195 6.79 18.78 19.03
N ASP A 196 7.60 18.68 17.98
CA ASP A 196 8.09 19.87 17.32
C ASP A 196 6.87 20.44 16.60
N GLU A 197 6.38 21.60 17.04
CA GLU A 197 5.19 22.24 16.42
C GLU A 197 5.49 22.75 15.00
N ASN A 198 6.74 22.59 14.52
CA ASN A 198 7.22 22.89 13.18
C ASN A 198 7.69 21.62 12.44
N VAL A 199 6.85 20.60 12.31
CA VAL A 199 7.11 19.54 11.33
C VAL A 199 6.76 20.08 9.94
N GLU A 200 7.78 20.46 9.18
CA GLU A 200 7.64 20.76 7.76
C GLU A 200 7.38 19.45 7.01
N TYR A 201 6.20 19.34 6.40
CA TYR A 201 5.80 18.16 5.64
C TYR A 201 6.27 18.31 4.20
N GLU A 202 7.12 17.39 3.76
CA GLU A 202 7.42 17.24 2.33
C GLU A 202 6.15 16.81 1.58
N PRO A 203 5.91 17.32 0.37
CA PRO A 203 4.78 16.89 -0.45
C PRO A 203 4.92 15.39 -0.76
N PHE A 204 3.82 14.65 -0.60
CA PHE A 204 3.78 13.20 -0.85
C PHE A 204 3.45 12.84 -2.31
N GLN A 205 2.98 13.80 -3.09
CA GLN A 205 2.53 13.62 -4.47
C GLN A 205 3.51 14.24 -5.47
N PHE A 206 3.45 13.80 -6.72
CA PHE A 206 4.14 14.47 -7.82
C PHE A 206 3.43 15.78 -8.20
N GLU A 207 4.17 16.74 -8.75
CA GLU A 207 3.62 18.01 -9.22
C GLU A 207 2.70 17.81 -10.45
N ASP A 208 3.02 16.84 -11.29
CA ASP A 208 2.30 16.47 -12.52
C ASP A 208 1.19 15.44 -12.31
N ASP A 209 1.10 14.81 -11.13
CA ASP A 209 0.17 13.71 -10.85
C ASP A 209 -0.45 13.81 -9.45
N VAL A 210 -1.63 14.43 -9.37
CA VAL A 210 -2.34 14.66 -8.10
C VAL A 210 -2.83 13.35 -7.49
N GLY A 211 -2.58 13.17 -6.19
CA GLY A 211 -2.98 11.97 -5.45
C GLY A 211 -2.08 10.75 -5.68
N SER A 212 -0.95 10.92 -6.37
CA SER A 212 0.10 9.91 -6.49
C SER A 212 1.00 9.86 -5.25
N ASN A 213 1.79 8.80 -5.12
CA ASN A 213 2.89 8.70 -4.15
C ASN A 213 4.23 8.90 -4.87
N ASN A 214 5.03 9.86 -4.40
CA ASN A 214 6.29 10.25 -5.03
C ASN A 214 7.55 9.56 -4.47
N SER A 215 7.42 8.68 -3.47
CA SER A 215 8.55 7.99 -2.81
C SER A 215 8.47 6.47 -2.90
N GLY A 216 7.26 5.92 -3.07
CA GLY A 216 6.99 4.49 -3.04
C GLY A 216 7.06 3.87 -1.63
N TYR A 217 7.25 4.70 -0.60
CA TYR A 217 7.11 4.28 0.79
C TYR A 217 5.69 4.51 1.28
N TYR A 218 5.19 3.54 2.04
CA TYR A 218 3.90 3.59 2.71
C TYR A 218 4.04 3.23 4.18
N GLU A 219 3.18 3.81 5.00
CA GLU A 219 3.02 3.44 6.40
C GLU A 219 1.63 2.84 6.63
N LEU A 220 1.58 1.77 7.43
CA LEU A 220 0.36 1.05 7.69
C LEU A 220 -0.58 1.89 8.57
N ALA A 221 -1.68 2.37 7.96
CA ALA A 221 -2.66 3.20 8.66
C ALA A 221 -3.82 2.40 9.27
N ALA A 222 -4.22 1.29 8.62
CA ALA A 222 -5.36 0.49 9.06
C ALA A 222 -5.23 -0.98 8.65
N VAL A 223 -5.85 -1.87 9.42
CA VAL A 223 -5.93 -3.30 9.15
C VAL A 223 -7.36 -3.79 9.32
N LEU A 224 -7.89 -4.43 8.29
CA LEU A 224 -9.16 -5.14 8.36
C LEU A 224 -8.90 -6.62 8.59
N THR A 225 -9.41 -7.16 9.68
CA THR A 225 -9.22 -8.57 10.07
C THR A 225 -10.56 -9.28 10.12
N HIS A 226 -10.59 -10.55 9.73
CA HIS A 226 -11.76 -11.40 9.87
C HIS A 226 -11.47 -12.44 10.94
N LYS A 227 -12.23 -12.49 12.03
CA LYS A 227 -12.10 -13.54 13.06
C LYS A 227 -12.75 -14.83 12.58
N GLY A 228 -12.33 -16.02 13.02
CA GLY A 228 -13.02 -17.28 12.70
C GLY A 228 -12.61 -17.97 11.39
N ARG A 229 -13.15 -19.19 11.19
CA ARG A 229 -12.80 -20.12 10.09
C ARG A 229 -13.67 -19.97 8.84
N SER A 230 -14.91 -19.53 9.01
CA SER A 230 -15.86 -19.23 7.93
C SER A 230 -15.80 -17.75 7.54
N SER A 231 -16.50 -17.35 6.48
CA SER A 231 -16.71 -15.95 6.07
C SER A 231 -17.88 -15.26 6.80
N SER A 232 -18.48 -15.92 7.79
CA SER A 232 -19.75 -15.52 8.40
C SER A 232 -19.62 -14.66 9.66
N SER A 233 -18.41 -14.46 10.18
CA SER A 233 -18.16 -13.60 11.34
C SER A 233 -17.74 -12.20 10.91
N GLY A 234 -18.26 -11.19 11.61
CA GLY A 234 -18.00 -9.78 11.30
C GLY A 234 -16.50 -9.43 11.25
N PRO A 235 -16.10 -8.49 10.39
CA PRO A 235 -14.72 -8.02 10.34
C PRO A 235 -14.42 -7.09 11.52
N THR A 236 -13.24 -7.24 12.11
CA THR A 236 -12.69 -6.33 13.12
C THR A 236 -11.68 -5.39 12.44
N SER A 237 -11.85 -4.09 12.66
CA SER A 237 -10.95 -3.07 12.10
C SER A 237 -9.95 -2.57 13.15
N TRP A 238 -8.73 -2.31 12.72
CA TRP A 238 -7.66 -1.72 13.53
C TRP A 238 -7.17 -0.47 12.83
N VAL A 239 -6.94 0.62 13.56
CA VAL A 239 -6.49 1.91 13.00
C VAL A 239 -5.33 2.44 13.82
N ALA A 240 -4.29 2.91 13.14
CA ALA A 240 -3.16 3.60 13.73
C ALA A 240 -3.58 5.02 14.14
N LEU A 241 -3.30 5.38 15.39
CA LEU A 241 -3.52 6.71 15.93
C LEU A 241 -2.27 7.58 15.74
N LYS A 242 -2.45 8.90 15.76
CA LYS A 242 -1.36 9.87 15.53
C LYS A 242 -0.22 9.82 16.56
N ASN A 243 -0.46 9.23 17.73
CA ASN A 243 0.52 9.00 18.78
C ASN A 243 1.32 7.69 18.61
N GLY A 244 1.06 6.92 17.54
CA GLY A 244 1.69 5.62 17.30
C GLY A 244 1.02 4.45 18.01
N GLU A 245 -0.06 4.70 18.77
CA GLU A 245 -0.91 3.65 19.35
C GLU A 245 -1.85 3.07 18.30
N TRP A 246 -2.41 1.89 18.58
CA TRP A 246 -3.42 1.25 17.73
C TRP A 246 -4.75 1.17 18.46
N ALA A 247 -5.83 1.49 17.74
CA ALA A 247 -7.19 1.32 18.23
C ALA A 247 -7.87 0.17 17.48
N LYS A 248 -8.50 -0.73 18.23
CA LYS A 248 -9.42 -1.74 17.72
C LYS A 248 -10.83 -1.15 17.70
N LEU A 249 -11.45 -1.17 16.54
CA LEU A 249 -12.86 -0.83 16.32
C LEU A 249 -13.64 -2.15 16.22
N ASP A 250 -14.35 -2.47 17.29
CA ASP A 250 -15.27 -3.61 17.36
C ASP A 250 -16.68 -3.05 17.48
N GLU A 251 -17.53 -3.27 16.46
CA GLU A 251 -18.92 -2.85 16.17
C GLU A 251 -19.64 -1.75 17.00
N THR A 252 -19.36 -1.58 18.30
CA THR A 252 -19.92 -0.55 19.20
C THR A 252 -18.90 0.11 20.15
N ARG A 253 -17.62 -0.29 20.17
CA ARG A 253 -16.61 0.21 21.13
C ARG A 253 -15.23 0.45 20.49
N LEU A 254 -14.63 1.59 20.83
CA LEU A 254 -13.21 1.89 20.59
C LEU A 254 -12.39 1.32 21.76
N LEU A 255 -11.51 0.37 21.48
CA LEU A 255 -10.60 -0.21 22.47
C LEU A 255 -9.16 0.14 22.07
N ARG A 256 -8.39 0.79 22.94
CA ARG A 256 -6.97 1.04 22.67
C ARG A 256 -6.17 -0.23 23.00
N THR A 257 -5.06 -0.46 22.30
CA THR A 257 -4.18 -1.59 22.60
C THR A 257 -3.61 -1.56 24.02
N GLU A 258 -3.56 -0.38 24.66
CA GLU A 258 -3.15 -0.23 26.06
C GLU A 258 -4.21 -0.70 27.06
N ASP A 259 -5.49 -0.79 26.67
CA ASP A 259 -6.60 -1.26 27.51
C ASP A 259 -6.72 -2.81 27.54
N GLN A 260 -5.73 -3.53 26.98
CA GLN A 260 -5.71 -4.99 26.88
C GLN A 260 -4.76 -5.68 27.90
N TYR A 261 -4.32 -4.97 28.95
CA TYR A 261 -3.59 -5.53 30.09
C TYR A 261 -4.22 -5.15 31.43
#